data_AF-A0A853F3C9-F1
#
_entry.id   AF-A0A853F3C9-F1
#
_cell.length_a   1.000
_cell.length_b   1.000
_cell.length_c   1.000
_cell.angle_alpha   90.00
_cell.angle_beta   90.00
_cell.angle_gamma   90.00
#
_symmetry.space_group_name_H-M   'P 1'
#
loop_
_entity.id
_entity.type
_entity.pdbx_description
1 polymer ?
#
loop_
_entity_poly.entity_id
_entity_poly.type
_entity_poly.pdbx_seq_one_letter_code
_entity_poly.pdbx_strand_id
1 'polypeptide(L)'
;MLKKSKILITILGFLSTLKRTEISILVALFLKMALYLLKGTAPSLQSLLIKCDVILWYHISMNSKQRKTLEKIMTTPAPANIKFDDVVKCMIAKGYGFKQGEGSRVAFIIGSEVLPIHTPHPNKELKKYAVRQLQLFIKQTEDLL
;
A
#
# COMPACT_ATOMS: atom_id res chain seq x y z
N MET A 1 26.22 -35.91 4.64
CA MET A 1 25.76 -34.55 5.05
C MET A 1 25.84 -33.47 3.95
N LEU A 2 26.36 -33.74 2.74
CA LEU A 2 26.60 -32.74 1.67
C LEU A 2 25.39 -32.38 0.76
N LYS A 3 24.24 -33.06 0.86
CA LYS A 3 23.09 -32.82 -0.04
C LYS A 3 22.23 -31.61 0.37
N LYS A 4 22.11 -31.31 1.67
CA LYS A 4 21.28 -30.19 2.17
C LYS A 4 21.86 -28.82 1.80
N SER A 5 23.19 -28.67 1.80
CA SER A 5 23.86 -27.40 1.47
C SER A 5 23.73 -27.03 -0.01
N LYS A 6 23.81 -28.00 -0.92
CA LYS A 6 23.64 -27.76 -2.36
C LYS A 6 22.23 -27.25 -2.69
N ILE A 7 21.20 -27.85 -2.10
CA ILE A 7 19.79 -27.44 -2.30
C ILE A 7 19.56 -26.01 -1.79
N LEU A 8 20.09 -25.68 -0.60
CA LEU A 8 19.94 -24.34 -0.03
C LEU A 8 20.61 -23.26 -0.89
N ILE A 9 21.80 -23.55 -1.43
CA ILE A 9 22.53 -22.64 -2.34
C ILE A 9 21.75 -22.43 -3.65
N THR A 10 21.17 -23.49 -4.22
CA THR A 10 20.34 -23.39 -5.44
C THR A 10 19.08 -22.57 -5.21
N ILE A 11 18.40 -22.76 -4.07
CA ILE A 11 17.20 -21.98 -3.71
C ILE A 11 17.57 -20.51 -3.50
N LEU A 12 18.64 -20.21 -2.76
CA LEU A 12 19.10 -18.83 -2.56
C LEU A 12 19.50 -18.16 -3.88
N GLY A 13 20.16 -18.89 -4.78
CA GLY A 13 20.49 -18.41 -6.13
C GLY A 13 19.24 -18.08 -6.94
N PHE A 14 18.24 -18.95 -6.95
CA PHE A 14 16.96 -18.68 -7.62
C PHE A 14 16.18 -17.53 -6.98
N LEU A 15 16.14 -17.45 -5.65
CA LEU A 15 15.48 -16.33 -4.94
C LEU A 15 16.15 -14.99 -5.26
N SER A 16 17.47 -14.97 -5.51
CA SER A 16 18.21 -13.76 -5.87
C SER A 16 17.91 -13.24 -7.27
N THR A 17 17.37 -14.06 -8.18
CA THR A 17 17.03 -13.65 -9.56
C THR A 17 15.60 -13.14 -9.69
N LEU A 18 14.76 -13.34 -8.68
CA LEU A 18 13.37 -12.92 -8.68
C LEU A 18 13.24 -11.40 -8.49
N LYS A 19 12.32 -10.80 -9.23
CA LYS A 19 11.98 -9.38 -9.01
C LYS A 19 11.33 -9.23 -7.65
N ARG A 20 11.48 -8.06 -7.01
CA ARG A 20 10.90 -7.77 -5.69
C ARG A 20 9.41 -8.15 -5.60
N THR A 21 8.64 -7.92 -6.66
CA THR A 21 7.22 -8.30 -6.77
C THR A 21 6.99 -9.81 -6.74
N GLU A 22 7.87 -10.60 -7.35
CA GLU A 22 7.79 -12.07 -7.36
C GLU A 22 8.14 -12.66 -5.99
N ILE A 23 9.15 -12.09 -5.31
CA ILE A 23 9.52 -12.47 -3.93
C ILE A 23 8.35 -12.20 -2.98
N SER A 24 7.71 -11.04 -3.09
CA SER A 24 6.56 -10.70 -2.26
C SER A 24 5.38 -11.64 -2.46
N ILE A 25 5.11 -12.05 -3.71
CA ILE A 25 4.08 -13.04 -4.04
C ILE A 25 4.42 -14.41 -3.46
N LEU A 26 5.68 -14.84 -3.57
CA LEU A 26 6.16 -16.11 -3.00
C LEU A 26 6.11 -16.13 -1.48
N VAL A 27 6.47 -15.04 -0.81
CA VAL A 27 6.37 -14.91 0.66
C VAL A 27 4.90 -14.93 1.09
N ALA A 28 4.02 -14.22 0.40
CA ALA A 28 2.58 -14.23 0.68
C ALA A 28 1.96 -15.63 0.47
N LEU A 29 2.29 -16.31 -0.64
CA LEU A 29 1.86 -17.69 -0.91
C LEU A 29 2.40 -18.66 0.14
N PHE A 30 3.65 -18.50 0.57
CA PHE A 30 4.26 -19.34 1.60
C PHE A 30 3.60 -19.13 2.96
N LEU A 31 3.34 -17.89 3.37
CA LEU A 31 2.61 -17.57 4.60
C LEU A 31 1.18 -18.13 4.55
N LYS A 32 0.48 -17.94 3.44
CA LYS A 32 -0.88 -18.44 3.22
C LYS A 32 -0.94 -19.97 3.24
N MET A 33 0.07 -20.64 2.67
CA MET A 33 0.20 -22.09 2.71
C MET A 33 0.57 -22.58 4.12
N ALA A 34 1.48 -21.92 4.82
CA ALA A 34 1.82 -22.24 6.21
C ALA A 34 0.59 -22.11 7.13
N LEU A 35 -0.21 -21.07 6.94
CA LEU A 35 -1.46 -20.85 7.67
C LEU A 35 -2.55 -21.87 7.30
N TYR A 36 -2.64 -22.28 6.03
CA TYR A 36 -3.52 -23.36 5.59
C TYR A 36 -3.14 -24.73 6.19
N LEU A 37 -1.85 -25.00 6.29
CA LEU A 37 -1.35 -26.25 6.88
C LEU A 37 -1.51 -26.28 8.41
N LEU A 38 -1.61 -25.11 9.05
CA LEU A 38 -1.97 -24.96 10.46
C LEU A 38 -3.48 -25.09 10.73
N LYS A 39 -4.30 -25.59 9.78
CA LYS A 39 -5.75 -25.71 9.91
C LYS A 39 -6.17 -26.57 11.12
N GLY A 40 -6.41 -25.86 12.21
CA GLY A 40 -7.13 -26.20 13.44
C GLY A 40 -7.44 -24.92 14.25
N THR A 41 -7.49 -23.77 13.57
CA THR A 41 -7.42 -22.45 14.20
C THR A 41 -8.78 -21.81 14.39
N ALA A 42 -8.96 -21.19 15.56
CA ALA A 42 -10.18 -20.54 16.00
C ALA A 42 -10.71 -19.51 14.97
N PRO A 43 -12.04 -19.27 14.91
CA PRO A 43 -12.67 -18.31 13.99
C PRO A 43 -12.05 -16.90 14.01
N SER A 44 -11.48 -16.49 15.14
CA SER A 44 -10.76 -15.23 15.29
C SER A 44 -9.54 -15.12 14.37
N LEU A 45 -8.79 -16.21 14.17
CA LEU A 45 -7.60 -16.24 13.31
C LEU A 45 -7.99 -16.25 11.82
N GLN A 46 -9.13 -16.82 11.45
CA GLN A 46 -9.63 -16.71 10.07
C GLN A 46 -9.96 -15.25 9.70
N SER A 47 -10.52 -14.47 10.62
CA SER A 47 -10.78 -13.04 10.38
C SER A 47 -9.49 -12.23 10.23
N LEU A 48 -8.45 -12.56 11.01
CA LEU A 48 -7.14 -11.93 10.92
C LEU A 48 -6.43 -12.31 9.63
N LEU A 49 -6.57 -13.56 9.18
CA LEU A 49 -6.02 -14.06 7.92
C LEU A 49 -6.61 -13.36 6.71
N ILE A 50 -7.92 -13.15 6.68
CA ILE A 50 -8.59 -12.40 5.60
C ILE A 50 -8.11 -10.95 5.59
N LYS A 51 -7.96 -10.32 6.77
CA LYS A 51 -7.39 -8.97 6.87
C LYS A 51 -5.95 -8.93 6.37
N CYS A 52 -5.07 -9.83 6.82
CA CYS A 52 -3.68 -9.89 6.41
C CYS A 52 -3.53 -10.17 4.91
N ASP A 53 -4.33 -11.05 4.31
CA ASP A 53 -4.28 -11.34 2.87
C ASP A 53 -4.65 -10.12 2.02
N VAL A 54 -5.70 -9.39 2.43
CA VAL A 54 -6.13 -8.16 1.74
C VAL A 54 -5.06 -7.08 1.91
N ILE A 55 -4.58 -6.85 3.13
CA ILE A 55 -3.55 -5.85 3.46
C ILE A 55 -2.23 -6.16 2.73
N LEU A 56 -1.75 -7.42 2.74
CA LEU A 56 -0.55 -7.81 2.00
C LEU A 56 -0.72 -7.63 0.49
N TRP A 57 -1.88 -7.99 -0.08
CA TRP A 57 -2.14 -7.79 -1.51
C TRP A 57 -2.11 -6.30 -1.91
N TYR A 58 -2.64 -5.41 -1.06
CA TYR A 58 -2.58 -3.96 -1.28
C TYR A 58 -1.16 -3.39 -1.14
N HIS A 59 -0.40 -3.76 -0.10
CA HIS A 59 0.94 -3.22 0.16
C HIS A 59 2.02 -3.65 -0.85
N ILE A 60 1.85 -4.78 -1.54
CA ILE A 60 2.83 -5.27 -2.53
C ILE A 60 2.79 -4.48 -3.85
N SER A 61 1.74 -3.72 -4.14
CA SER A 61 1.47 -3.20 -5.50
C SER A 61 1.93 -1.78 -5.82
N MET A 62 2.71 -1.10 -4.95
CA MET A 62 3.17 0.27 -5.24
C MET A 62 4.30 0.29 -6.29
N ASN A 63 3.97 0.80 -7.49
CA ASN A 63 4.94 0.95 -8.58
C ASN A 63 5.93 2.10 -8.33
N SER A 64 6.99 2.18 -9.15
CA SER A 64 8.05 3.19 -9.00
C SER A 64 7.52 4.63 -9.06
N LYS A 65 6.52 4.89 -9.92
CA LYS A 65 5.92 6.23 -10.05
C LYS A 65 5.15 6.60 -8.78
N GLN A 66 4.33 5.70 -8.26
CA GLN A 66 3.57 5.93 -7.02
C GLN A 66 4.51 6.14 -5.82
N ARG A 67 5.59 5.38 -5.72
CA ARG A 67 6.60 5.57 -4.66
C ARG A 67 7.25 6.96 -4.71
N LYS A 68 7.66 7.40 -5.90
CA LYS A 68 8.19 8.77 -6.12
C LYS A 68 7.14 9.84 -5.79
N THR A 69 5.87 9.58 -6.11
CA THR A 69 4.77 10.46 -5.73
C THR A 69 4.63 10.54 -4.21
N LEU A 70 4.67 9.41 -3.49
CA LEU A 70 4.61 9.38 -2.02
C LEU A 70 5.77 10.15 -1.40
N GLU A 71 7.00 9.88 -1.86
CA GLU A 71 8.21 10.62 -1.43
C GLU A 71 8.02 12.12 -1.63
N LYS A 72 7.53 12.53 -2.81
CA LYS A 72 7.25 13.93 -3.12
C LYS A 72 6.17 14.52 -2.21
N ILE A 73 5.08 13.79 -1.95
CA ILE A 73 4.00 14.21 -1.03
C ILE A 73 4.58 14.47 0.35
N MET A 74 5.52 13.65 0.83
CA MET A 74 6.07 13.76 2.19
C MET A 74 7.21 14.79 2.34
N THR A 75 7.56 15.53 1.28
CA THR A 75 8.60 16.58 1.35
C THR A 75 8.14 17.81 2.15
N THR A 76 9.10 18.49 2.77
CA THR A 76 8.91 19.77 3.45
C THR A 76 9.85 20.81 2.83
N PRO A 77 9.34 21.94 2.30
CA PRO A 77 7.95 22.41 2.34
C PRO A 77 7.02 21.64 1.38
N ALA A 78 5.72 21.61 1.71
CA ALA A 78 4.71 20.94 0.90
C ALA A 78 4.69 21.46 -0.56
N PRO A 79 4.82 20.58 -1.57
CA PRO A 79 4.86 20.97 -2.97
C PRO A 79 3.48 21.42 -3.49
N ALA A 80 3.48 22.23 -4.54
CA ALA A 80 2.25 22.65 -5.25
C ALA A 80 2.02 21.92 -6.57
N ASN A 81 3.04 21.21 -7.07
CA ASN A 81 3.11 20.69 -8.43
C ASN A 81 2.94 19.16 -8.49
N ILE A 82 2.02 18.61 -7.68
CA ILE A 82 1.67 17.19 -7.74
C ILE A 82 0.32 17.05 -8.41
N LYS A 83 0.28 16.26 -9.49
CA LYS A 83 -0.97 15.96 -10.19
C LYS A 83 -1.92 15.20 -9.28
N PHE A 84 -3.17 15.65 -9.22
CA PHE A 84 -4.19 15.05 -8.37
C PHE A 84 -4.40 13.55 -8.66
N ASP A 85 -4.42 13.15 -9.93
CA ASP A 85 -4.55 11.75 -10.34
C ASP A 85 -3.38 10.88 -9.85
N ASP A 86 -2.16 11.42 -9.82
CA ASP A 86 -1.00 10.71 -9.28
C ASP A 86 -1.11 10.53 -7.76
N VAL A 87 -1.68 11.51 -7.05
CA VAL A 87 -1.98 11.41 -5.61
C VAL A 87 -3.02 10.32 -5.37
N VAL A 88 -4.13 10.32 -6.10
CA VAL A 88 -5.21 9.33 -5.95
C VAL A 88 -4.66 7.91 -6.16
N LYS A 89 -3.94 7.67 -7.25
CA LYS A 89 -3.32 6.37 -7.55
C LYS A 89 -2.30 5.95 -6.51
N CYS A 90 -1.57 6.90 -5.94
CA CYS A 90 -0.61 6.64 -4.86
C CYS A 90 -1.33 6.24 -3.56
N MET A 91 -2.37 6.96 -3.16
CA MET A 91 -3.13 6.69 -1.94
C MET A 91 -3.86 5.35 -2.01
N ILE A 92 -4.49 5.03 -3.14
CA ILE A 92 -5.12 3.72 -3.37
C ILE A 92 -4.09 2.59 -3.25
N ALA A 93 -2.91 2.74 -3.87
CA ALA A 93 -1.84 1.75 -3.78
C ALA A 93 -1.23 1.64 -2.37
N LYS A 94 -1.33 2.67 -1.54
CA LYS A 94 -0.92 2.63 -0.13
C LYS A 94 -1.99 1.98 0.77
N GLY A 95 -3.18 1.66 0.27
CA GLY A 95 -4.25 1.00 1.02
C GLY A 95 -5.42 1.89 1.42
N TYR A 96 -5.44 3.16 0.99
CA TYR A 96 -6.54 4.07 1.27
C TYR A 96 -7.69 3.88 0.29
N GLY A 97 -8.92 3.90 0.79
CA GLY A 97 -10.11 4.08 -0.03
C GLY A 97 -10.18 5.47 -0.64
N PHE A 98 -10.83 5.59 -1.78
CA PHE A 98 -11.10 6.87 -2.44
C PHE A 98 -12.57 6.93 -2.86
N LYS A 99 -13.27 8.02 -2.51
CA LYS A 99 -14.67 8.23 -2.85
C LYS A 99 -14.86 9.57 -3.54
N GLN A 100 -15.59 9.55 -4.66
CA GLN A 100 -16.08 10.75 -5.31
C GLN A 100 -17.49 11.07 -4.83
N GLY A 101 -17.68 12.27 -4.31
CA GLY A 101 -18.98 12.81 -3.91
C GLY A 101 -19.60 13.66 -5.02
N GLU A 102 -20.68 14.37 -4.69
CA GLU A 102 -21.31 15.30 -5.62
C GLU A 102 -20.41 16.51 -5.93
N GLY A 103 -20.32 16.84 -7.22
CA GLY A 103 -19.50 17.94 -7.72
C GLY A 103 -18.00 17.66 -7.59
N SER A 104 -17.26 18.65 -7.07
CA SER A 104 -15.80 18.60 -6.88
C SER A 104 -15.37 18.01 -5.53
N ARG A 105 -16.29 17.40 -4.78
CA ARG A 105 -15.99 16.84 -3.46
C ARG A 105 -15.46 15.41 -3.61
N VAL A 106 -14.31 15.12 -3.01
CA VAL A 106 -13.74 13.77 -2.96
C VAL A 106 -13.18 13.50 -1.57
N ALA A 107 -13.00 12.24 -1.20
CA ALA A 107 -12.46 11.89 0.11
C ALA A 107 -11.52 10.69 0.04
N PHE A 108 -10.46 10.71 0.86
CA PHE A 108 -9.67 9.53 1.18
C PHE A 108 -10.18 8.90 2.47
N ILE A 109 -10.19 7.58 2.55
CA ILE A 109 -10.83 6.82 3.64
C ILE A 109 -9.89 5.71 4.11
N ILE A 110 -9.76 5.52 5.42
CA ILE A 110 -9.09 4.35 6.01
C ILE A 110 -9.74 4.01 7.36
N GLY A 111 -10.26 2.79 7.49
CA GLY A 111 -11.06 2.44 8.68
C GLY A 111 -12.26 3.38 8.86
N SER A 112 -12.33 4.05 10.01
CA SER A 112 -13.33 5.09 10.32
C SER A 112 -12.88 6.51 9.94
N GLU A 113 -11.62 6.70 9.55
CA GLU A 113 -11.03 8.00 9.29
C GLU A 113 -11.30 8.45 7.86
N VAL A 114 -11.69 9.72 7.71
CA VAL A 114 -12.07 10.32 6.43
C VAL A 114 -11.39 11.66 6.25
N LEU A 115 -10.63 11.81 5.17
CA LEU A 115 -10.08 13.09 4.74
C LEU A 115 -10.88 13.62 3.54
N PRO A 116 -11.80 14.58 3.75
CA PRO A 116 -12.43 15.29 2.66
C PRO A 116 -11.45 16.26 2.01
N ILE A 117 -11.38 16.26 0.67
CA ILE A 117 -10.60 17.21 -0.12
C ILE A 117 -11.44 17.70 -1.31
N HIS A 118 -11.05 18.83 -1.88
CA HIS A 118 -11.66 19.32 -3.11
C HIS A 118 -10.80 18.94 -4.31
N THR A 119 -11.44 18.42 -5.36
CA THR A 119 -10.77 18.25 -6.65
C THR A 119 -10.31 19.63 -7.14
N PRO A 120 -9.08 19.72 -7.64
CA PRO A 120 -8.64 20.96 -8.23
C PRO A 120 -9.35 21.11 -9.58
N HIS A 121 -10.12 22.20 -9.73
CA HIS A 121 -10.69 22.65 -10.99
C HIS A 121 -10.34 24.14 -11.17
N PRO A 122 -9.89 24.60 -12.34
CA PRO A 122 -9.50 23.86 -13.56
C PRO A 122 -8.09 23.24 -13.51
N ASN A 123 -7.33 23.52 -12.46
CA ASN A 123 -5.95 23.07 -12.33
C ASN A 123 -5.89 21.55 -12.08
N LYS A 124 -4.95 20.83 -12.70
CA LYS A 124 -4.78 19.37 -12.49
C LYS A 124 -3.95 19.03 -11.25
N GLU A 125 -3.43 20.04 -10.56
CA GLU A 125 -2.49 19.90 -9.46
C GLU A 125 -3.16 20.13 -8.10
N LEU A 126 -2.79 19.33 -7.11
CA LEU A 126 -3.29 19.46 -5.75
C LEU A 126 -2.68 20.70 -5.08
N LYS A 127 -3.53 21.55 -4.49
CA LYS A 127 -3.09 22.79 -3.84
C LYS A 127 -2.21 22.48 -2.61
N LYS A 128 -1.23 23.36 -2.31
CA LYS A 128 -0.31 23.21 -1.16
C LYS A 128 -1.03 22.91 0.16
N TYR A 129 -2.15 23.58 0.43
CA TYR A 129 -2.92 23.34 1.66
C TYR A 129 -3.47 21.92 1.72
N ALA A 130 -3.96 21.38 0.60
CA ALA A 130 -4.53 20.05 0.54
C ALA A 130 -3.42 18.99 0.63
N VAL A 131 -2.23 19.27 0.09
CA VAL A 131 -1.04 18.43 0.31
C VAL A 131 -0.68 18.38 1.80
N ARG A 132 -0.71 19.51 2.52
CA ARG A 132 -0.46 19.53 3.97
C ARG A 132 -1.50 18.74 4.75
N GLN A 133 -2.78 18.88 4.42
CA GLN A 133 -3.85 18.09 5.03
C GLN A 133 -3.64 16.59 4.79
N LEU A 134 -3.26 16.22 3.56
CA LEU A 134 -2.92 14.84 3.22
C LEU A 134 -1.70 14.31 3.99
N GLN A 135 -0.64 15.11 4.13
CA GLN A 135 0.55 14.74 4.92
C GLN A 135 0.19 14.45 6.39
N LEU A 136 -0.65 15.30 6.99
CA LEU A 136 -1.10 15.12 8.37
C LEU A 136 -1.95 13.86 8.49
N PHE A 137 -2.90 13.66 7.59
CA PHE A 137 -3.74 12.48 7.55
C PHE A 137 -2.90 11.20 7.46
N ILE A 138 -1.95 11.13 6.52
CA ILE A 138 -1.05 9.98 6.37
C ILE A 138 -0.31 9.68 7.68
N LYS A 139 0.19 10.71 8.38
CA LYS A 139 0.90 10.52 9.66
C LYS A 139 -0.01 10.06 10.79
N GLN A 140 -1.26 10.51 10.79
CA GLN A 140 -2.24 10.16 11.82
C GLN A 140 -2.83 8.77 11.64
N THR A 141 -2.81 8.24 10.42
CA THR A 141 -3.42 6.95 10.07
C THR A 141 -2.39 5.90 9.64
N GLU A 142 -1.10 6.12 9.91
CA GLU A 142 -0.03 5.20 9.49
C GLU A 142 -0.11 3.86 10.22
N ASP A 143 -0.62 3.85 11.45
CA ASP A 143 -0.86 2.69 12.30
C ASP A 143 -2.11 1.88 11.90
N LEU A 144 -2.99 2.43 11.05
CA LEU A 144 -4.22 1.79 10.58
C LEU A 144 -4.03 1.01 9.26
N LEU A 145 -2.81 0.99 8.72
CA LEU A 145 -2.43 0.40 7.43
C LEU A 145 -1.90 -1.03 7.49
#